data_AF-A0A1B2EU57-F1
#
_entry.id   AF-A0A1B2EU57-F1
#
_cell.length_a   1.000
_cell.length_b   1.000
_cell.length_c   1.000
_cell.angle_alpha   90.00
_cell.angle_beta   90.00
_cell.angle_gamma   90.00
#
_symmetry.space_group_name_H-M   'P 1'
#
loop_
_entity.id
_entity.type
_entity.pdbx_description
1 polymer ?
#
loop_
_entity_poly.entity_id
_entity_poly.type
_entity_poly.pdbx_seq_one_letter_code
_entity_poly.pdbx_strand_id
1 'polypeptide(L)'
;MAEIFDLICPGGKVALVGIPLEPFPFDVSKAQIKEATVENVFRYAHVYPRAVAMIASGKIDVKPLITDRFAFKDSIEAFDFAKAMPPSSVKVQIEMPS
;
A
#
# COMPACT_ATOMS: atom_id res chain seq x y z
N MET A 1 -7.32 15.22 -3.02
CA MET A 1 -8.04 14.00 -3.43
C MET A 1 -9.28 14.29 -4.30
N ALA A 2 -9.79 15.54 -4.34
CA ALA A 2 -10.90 15.98 -5.22
C ALA A 2 -10.66 15.87 -6.74
N GLU A 3 -9.48 15.41 -7.14
CA GLU A 3 -9.07 15.28 -8.55
C GLU A 3 -8.82 13.82 -8.96
N ILE A 4 -9.17 12.85 -8.11
CA ILE A 4 -8.91 11.42 -8.41
C ILE A 4 -9.58 10.95 -9.72
N PHE A 5 -10.73 11.56 -10.07
CA PHE A 5 -11.45 11.29 -11.32
C PHE A 5 -10.91 12.07 -12.53
N ASP A 6 -10.09 13.10 -12.31
CA ASP A 6 -9.46 13.85 -13.42
C ASP A 6 -8.32 13.05 -14.04
N LEU A 7 -7.68 12.18 -13.26
CA LEU A 7 -6.57 11.33 -13.67
C LEU A 7 -6.98 10.14 -14.54
N ILE A 8 -8.26 9.75 -14.53
CA ILE A 8 -8.75 8.59 -15.27
C ILE A 8 -9.37 8.99 -16.62
N CYS A 9 -9.23 8.11 -17.59
CA CYS A 9 -10.01 8.17 -18.83
C CYS A 9 -11.51 7.86 -18.56
N PRO A 10 -12.42 8.20 -19.49
CA PRO A 10 -13.80 7.71 -19.44
C PRO A 10 -13.85 6.17 -19.37
N GLY A 11 -14.75 5.62 -18.55
CA GLY A 11 -14.82 4.20 -18.19
C GLY A 11 -13.70 3.72 -17.25
N GLY A 12 -12.85 4.63 -16.76
CA GLY A 12 -11.71 4.30 -15.93
C GLY A 12 -12.08 3.76 -14.54
N LYS A 13 -11.07 3.19 -13.86
CA LYS A 13 -11.23 2.57 -12.55
C LYS A 13 -10.34 3.21 -11.50
N VAL A 14 -10.89 3.42 -10.32
CA VAL A 14 -10.17 3.87 -9.12
C VAL A 14 -10.24 2.76 -8.07
N ALA A 15 -9.09 2.28 -7.61
CA ALA A 15 -8.99 1.34 -6.50
C ALA A 15 -8.49 2.07 -5.25
N LEU A 16 -9.33 2.14 -4.21
CA LEU A 16 -9.01 2.75 -2.93
C LEU A 16 -8.35 1.71 -2.02
N VAL A 17 -7.05 1.88 -1.78
CA VAL A 17 -6.21 0.96 -0.96
C VAL A 17 -5.87 1.54 0.42
N GLY A 18 -5.66 2.86 0.49
CA GLY A 18 -5.38 3.55 1.75
C GLY A 18 -6.64 3.64 2.64
N ILE A 19 -6.43 3.64 3.96
CA ILE A 19 -7.51 3.85 4.94
C ILE A 19 -7.42 5.32 5.40
N PRO A 20 -8.40 6.17 5.04
CA PRO A 20 -8.41 7.55 5.50
C PRO A 20 -8.78 7.59 7.00
N LEU A 21 -8.13 8.48 7.75
CA LEU A 21 -8.42 8.68 9.18
C LEU A 21 -9.71 9.48 9.42
N GLU A 22 -10.15 10.23 8.41
CA GLU A 22 -11.35 11.06 8.42
C GLU A 22 -12.11 10.88 7.11
N PRO A 23 -13.45 11.09 7.09
CA PRO A 23 -14.20 11.14 5.84
C PRO A 23 -13.61 12.17 4.87
N PHE A 24 -13.58 11.84 3.58
CA PHE A 24 -13.02 12.71 2.55
C PHE A 24 -14.10 13.09 1.52
N PRO A 25 -13.97 14.26 0.85
CA PRO A 25 -14.92 14.68 -0.17
C PRO A 25 -14.80 13.81 -1.44
N PHE A 26 -15.95 13.36 -1.93
CA PHE A 26 -16.07 12.53 -3.13
C PHE A 26 -16.89 13.24 -4.20
N ASP A 27 -16.30 13.51 -5.36
CA ASP A 27 -16.96 14.20 -6.46
C ASP A 27 -17.78 13.22 -7.32
N VAL A 28 -19.06 13.09 -6.98
CA VAL A 28 -20.00 12.20 -7.67
C VAL A 28 -20.20 12.63 -9.13
N SER A 29 -20.25 13.94 -9.40
CA SER A 29 -20.50 14.44 -10.76
C SER A 29 -19.36 14.08 -11.71
N LYS A 30 -18.10 14.25 -11.28
CA LYS A 30 -16.95 13.80 -12.09
C LYS A 30 -16.93 12.30 -12.29
N ALA A 31 -17.24 11.51 -11.25
CA ALA A 31 -17.35 10.06 -11.37
C ALA A 31 -18.41 9.65 -12.42
N GLN A 32 -19.56 10.32 -12.42
CA GLN A 32 -20.65 10.07 -13.39
C GLN A 32 -20.25 10.44 -14.82
N ILE A 33 -19.69 11.63 -15.04
CA ILE A 33 -19.25 12.09 -16.37
C ILE A 33 -18.23 11.11 -16.98
N LYS A 34 -17.38 10.54 -16.13
CA LYS A 34 -16.37 9.55 -16.52
C LYS A 34 -16.89 8.12 -16.50
N GLU A 35 -18.14 7.86 -16.13
CA GLU A 35 -18.67 6.51 -15.88
C GLU A 35 -17.69 5.64 -15.07
N ALA A 36 -17.12 6.23 -14.03
CA ALA A 36 -16.00 5.64 -13.29
C ALA A 36 -16.44 4.45 -12.44
N THR A 37 -15.63 3.40 -12.43
CA THR A 37 -15.77 2.30 -11.46
C THR A 37 -14.91 2.59 -10.23
N VAL A 38 -15.49 2.51 -9.04
CA VAL A 38 -14.78 2.67 -7.77
C VAL A 38 -14.77 1.35 -7.00
N GLU A 39 -13.59 0.85 -6.69
CA GLU A 39 -13.38 -0.36 -5.91
C GLU A 39 -12.72 -0.05 -4.57
N ASN A 40 -13.27 -0.59 -3.49
CA ASN A 40 -12.68 -0.51 -2.17
C ASN A 40 -11.91 -1.80 -1.89
N VAL A 41 -10.61 -1.69 -1.64
CA VAL A 41 -9.73 -2.85 -1.46
C VAL A 41 -9.29 -2.94 -0.01
N PHE A 42 -9.76 -3.98 0.68
CA PHE A 42 -9.30 -4.29 2.03
C PHE A 42 -8.42 -5.54 2.03
N ARG A 43 -7.13 -5.34 2.31
CA ARG A 43 -6.13 -6.41 2.41
C ARG A 43 -6.08 -7.26 1.14
N TYR A 44 -6.56 -8.50 1.21
CA TYR A 44 -6.39 -9.52 0.17
C TYR A 44 -7.30 -10.73 0.42
N ALA A 45 -7.65 -11.45 -0.64
CA ALA A 45 -8.31 -12.75 -0.58
C ALA A 45 -7.74 -13.69 -1.65
N HIS A 46 -7.36 -14.92 -1.26
CA HIS A 46 -6.89 -15.98 -2.17
C HIS A 46 -5.68 -15.64 -3.10
N VAL A 47 -4.87 -14.63 -2.77
CA VAL A 47 -3.75 -14.17 -3.62
C VAL A 47 -2.36 -14.66 -3.20
N TYR A 48 -2.19 -15.20 -1.98
CA TYR A 48 -0.87 -15.59 -1.47
C TYR A 48 -0.11 -16.56 -2.36
N PRO A 49 -0.70 -17.67 -2.86
CA PRO A 49 0.03 -18.59 -3.74
C PRO A 49 0.57 -17.90 -4.99
N ARG A 50 -0.21 -16.99 -5.59
CA ARG A 50 0.22 -16.19 -6.74
C ARG A 50 1.35 -15.24 -6.39
N ALA A 51 1.25 -14.52 -5.26
CA ALA A 51 2.29 -13.60 -4.81
C ALA A 51 3.63 -14.32 -4.56
N VAL A 52 3.58 -15.45 -3.86
CA VAL A 52 4.77 -16.29 -3.61
C VAL A 52 5.37 -16.79 -4.92
N ALA A 53 4.55 -17.25 -5.88
CA ALA A 53 5.05 -17.70 -7.18
C ALA A 53 5.72 -16.57 -7.99
N MET A 54 5.21 -15.34 -7.90
CA MET A 54 5.85 -14.18 -8.56
C MET A 54 7.21 -13.84 -7.94
N ILE A 55 7.33 -13.93 -6.61
CA ILE A 55 8.61 -13.72 -5.91
C ILE A 55 9.59 -14.84 -6.24
N ALA A 56 9.16 -16.10 -6.14
CA ALA A 56 9.99 -17.26 -6.39
C ALA A 56 10.51 -17.33 -7.84
N SER A 57 9.71 -16.88 -8.81
CA SER A 57 10.11 -16.80 -10.22
C SER A 57 10.99 -15.59 -10.55
N GLY A 58 11.27 -14.71 -9.58
CA GLY A 58 12.04 -13.48 -9.79
C GLY A 58 11.31 -12.38 -10.57
N LYS A 59 10.01 -12.54 -10.85
CA LYS A 59 9.19 -11.51 -11.51
C LYS A 59 9.01 -10.26 -10.65
N ILE A 60 9.09 -10.42 -9.33
CA ILE A 60 9.03 -9.33 -8.35
C ILE A 60 10.14 -9.56 -7.34
N ASP A 61 11.09 -8.62 -7.24
CA ASP A 61 12.04 -8.57 -6.13
C ASP A 61 11.53 -7.61 -5.05
N VAL A 62 11.18 -8.17 -3.89
CA VAL A 62 10.68 -7.41 -2.74
C VAL A 62 11.80 -7.05 -1.75
N LYS A 63 13.01 -7.60 -1.91
CA LYS A 63 14.12 -7.36 -0.96
C LYS A 63 14.50 -5.89 -0.84
N PRO A 64 14.54 -5.08 -1.92
CA PRO A 64 14.86 -3.65 -1.83
C PRO A 64 13.86 -2.82 -1.02
N LEU A 65 12.65 -3.33 -0.78
CA LEU A 65 11.68 -2.64 0.08
C LEU A 65 12.12 -2.62 1.55
N ILE A 66 12.95 -3.59 1.97
CA ILE A 66 13.47 -3.67 3.33
C ILE A 66 14.64 -2.70 3.45
N THR A 67 14.37 -1.52 3.97
CA THR A 67 15.33 -0.43 4.12
C THR A 67 16.03 -0.45 5.48
N ASP A 68 15.34 -0.93 6.51
CA ASP A 68 15.79 -0.83 7.90
C ASP A 68 15.59 -2.17 8.62
N ARG A 69 16.56 -2.53 9.48
CA ARG A 69 16.58 -3.80 10.22
C ARG A 69 16.87 -3.55 11.69
N PHE A 70 16.11 -4.20 12.55
CA PHE A 70 16.29 -4.17 14.00
C PHE A 70 16.30 -5.59 14.55
N ALA A 71 17.12 -5.86 15.56
CA ALA A 71 17.03 -7.13 16.27
C ALA A 71 15.73 -7.19 17.10
N PHE A 72 15.23 -8.39 17.36
CA PHE A 72 13.99 -8.57 18.15
C PHE A 72 14.00 -7.86 19.51
N LYS A 73 15.15 -7.83 20.21
CA LYS A 73 15.31 -7.13 21.50
C LYS A 73 15.09 -5.61 21.40
N ASP A 74 15.25 -5.04 20.20
CA ASP A 74 15.15 -3.61 19.92
C ASP A 74 13.78 -3.28 19.29
N SER A 75 12.79 -4.15 19.42
CA SER A 75 11.47 -4.00 18.78
C SER A 75 10.78 -2.68 19.14
N ILE A 76 10.90 -2.20 20.38
CA ILE A 76 10.30 -0.92 20.80
C ILE A 76 10.90 0.23 19.99
N GLU A 77 12.23 0.27 19.88
CA GLU A 77 12.95 1.25 19.07
C GLU A 77 12.55 1.16 17.60
N ALA A 78 12.40 -0.06 17.06
CA ALA A 78 11.94 -0.27 15.70
C ALA A 78 10.54 0.34 15.44
N PHE A 79 9.61 0.21 16.40
CA PHE A 79 8.28 0.82 16.31
C PHE A 79 8.31 2.34 16.47
N ASP A 80 9.15 2.87 17.36
CA ASP A 80 9.31 4.32 17.53
C ASP A 80 9.93 4.97 16.29
N PHE A 81 10.92 4.31 15.67
CA PHE A 81 11.44 4.68 14.36
C PHE A 81 10.34 4.62 13.27
N ALA A 82 9.55 3.54 13.25
CA ALA A 82 8.50 3.33 12.24
C ALA A 82 7.39 4.41 12.24
N LYS A 83 7.14 5.05 13.39
CA LYS A 83 6.15 6.14 13.51
C LYS A 83 6.56 7.41 12.76
N ALA A 84 7.85 7.66 12.61
CA ALA A 84 8.41 8.88 12.05
C ALA A 84 9.59 8.59 11.12
N MET A 85 9.41 7.63 10.21
CA MET A 85 10.47 7.20 9.29
C MET A 85 10.92 8.34 8.37
N PRO A 86 12.23 8.43 8.08
CA PRO A 86 12.72 9.38 7.10
C PRO A 86 12.18 9.04 5.70
N PRO A 87 12.09 10.01 4.76
CA PRO A 87 11.60 9.75 3.41
C PRO A 87 12.39 8.70 2.61
N SER A 88 13.61 8.37 3.04
CA SER A 88 14.45 7.32 2.45
C SER A 88 14.07 5.90 2.89
N SER A 89 13.26 5.75 3.94
CA SER A 89 12.85 4.45 4.50
C SER A 89 11.50 4.01 3.93
N VAL A 90 11.35 2.69 3.74
CA VAL A 90 10.15 2.06 3.16
C VAL A 90 9.58 0.99 4.08
N LYS A 91 10.41 0.03 4.52
CA LYS A 91 9.97 -1.07 5.39
C LYS A 91 11.04 -1.40 6.42
N VAL A 92 10.63 -1.29 7.69
CA VAL A 92 11.37 -1.85 8.82
C VAL A 92 11.08 -3.34 8.94
N GLN A 93 12.13 -4.15 9.07
CA GLN A 93 12.05 -5.57 9.39
C GLN A 93 12.67 -5.86 10.75
N ILE A 94 11.94 -6.56 11.61
CA ILE A 94 12.46 -7.08 12.87
C ILE A 94 12.98 -8.50 12.63
N GLU A 95 14.23 -8.75 12.99
CA GLU A 95 14.88 -10.05 12.86
C GLU A 95 14.65 -10.89 14.11
N MET A 96 14.04 -12.06 13.92
CA MET A 96 13.79 -13.00 15.00
C MET A 96 15.10 -13.63 15.49
N PRO A 97 15.23 -13.91 16.80
CA PRO A 97 16.35 -14.71 17.29
C PRO A 97 16.32 -16.09 16.62
N SER A 98 17.49 -16.58 16.25
CA SER A 98 17.72 -17.94 15.76
C SER A 98 17.52 -18.99 16.84
#